data_AF-T0RTC0-F1
#
_entry.id   AF-T0RTC0-F1
#
_cell.length_a   1.000
_cell.length_b   1.000
_cell.length_c   1.000
_cell.angle_alpha   90.00
_cell.angle_beta   90.00
_cell.angle_gamma   90.00
#
_symmetry.space_group_name_H-M   'P 1'
#
loop_
_entity.id
_entity.type
_entity.pdbx_description
1 polymer ?
#
loop_
_entity_poly.entity_id
_entity_poly.type
_entity_poly.pdbx_seq_one_letter_code
_entity_poly.pdbx_strand_id
1 'polypeptide(L)'
;MRPGTDEYRRRRSQSQRAYMARQKSHTQSLANEVMSLSHELARLEGRRDVLSDMLSQSIAMNETRSERLMHEYVRTFAHGFRQRDVVMASKQDRFLRAIMDPAMVFQGRHSLDTFMRIFQHYSSTHAGFAMRFVSCHVTLADDGGLLACTLQLVVQQRMTRASLALYFPHILHDEVLVQELIGHTMEIPQTSVFSFGLDGRIVAYDTSMALATALAKVLRSLERATFVVSHSKLTEAPPEHPL
;
A
#
# COMPACT_ATOMS: atom_id res chain seq x y z
N MET A 1 -65.63 -34.84 62.00
CA MET A 1 -64.62 -33.77 61.78
C MET A 1 -63.39 -34.15 62.61
N ARG A 2 -62.17 -34.33 62.11
CA ARG A 2 -61.48 -33.85 60.90
C ARG A 2 -60.55 -34.96 60.34
N PRO A 3 -60.74 -35.46 59.12
CA PRO A 3 -59.66 -36.08 58.35
C PRO A 3 -58.88 -34.92 57.70
N GLY A 4 -57.64 -34.66 58.08
CA GLY A 4 -56.97 -33.49 57.49
C GLY A 4 -55.55 -33.16 57.87
N THR A 5 -54.91 -33.84 58.81
CA THR A 5 -53.55 -33.49 59.25
C THR A 5 -52.48 -34.40 58.66
N ASP A 6 -52.68 -35.71 58.63
CA ASP A 6 -51.66 -36.67 58.14
C ASP A 6 -51.61 -36.78 56.62
N GLU A 7 -52.76 -36.73 55.96
CA GLU A 7 -52.86 -36.76 54.49
C GLU A 7 -52.32 -35.46 53.86
N TYR A 8 -52.57 -34.32 54.52
CA TYR A 8 -51.97 -33.02 54.16
C TYR A 8 -50.46 -33.00 54.37
N ARG A 9 -49.94 -33.58 55.45
CA ARG A 9 -48.48 -33.70 55.68
C ARG A 9 -47.81 -34.55 54.61
N ARG A 10 -48.41 -35.68 54.21
CA ARG A 10 -47.89 -36.54 53.12
C ARG A 10 -47.92 -35.83 51.77
N ARG A 11 -49.03 -35.18 51.41
CA ARG A 11 -49.14 -34.38 50.17
C ARG A 11 -48.14 -33.22 50.14
N ARG A 12 -47.98 -32.49 51.24
CA ARG A 12 -46.99 -31.40 51.34
C ARG A 12 -45.55 -31.91 51.18
N SER A 13 -45.22 -33.04 51.81
CA SER A 13 -43.91 -33.70 51.67
C SER A 13 -43.64 -34.18 50.24
N GLN A 14 -44.63 -34.77 49.57
CA GLN A 14 -44.51 -35.19 48.16
C GLN A 14 -44.37 -34.00 47.20
N SER A 15 -45.19 -32.94 47.37
CA SER A 15 -45.08 -31.72 46.56
C SER A 15 -43.75 -31.00 46.78
N GLN A 16 -43.22 -30.99 48.02
CA GLN A 16 -41.92 -30.40 48.33
C GLN A 16 -40.76 -31.20 47.72
N ARG A 17 -40.83 -32.54 47.70
CA ARG A 17 -39.86 -33.40 46.99
C ARG A 17 -39.92 -33.19 45.49
N ALA A 18 -41.11 -33.08 44.90
CA ALA A 18 -41.28 -32.83 43.47
C ALA A 18 -40.73 -31.45 43.06
N TYR A 19 -40.94 -30.42 43.89
CA TYR A 19 -40.36 -29.09 43.68
C TYR A 19 -38.83 -29.11 43.75
N MET A 20 -38.25 -29.75 44.77
CA MET A 20 -36.79 -29.89 44.92
C MET A 20 -36.16 -30.70 43.77
N ALA A 21 -36.85 -31.73 43.29
CA ALA A 21 -36.41 -32.52 42.13
C ALA A 21 -36.41 -31.70 40.83
N ARG A 22 -37.47 -30.89 40.60
CA ARG A 22 -37.54 -29.97 39.45
C ARG A 22 -36.47 -28.90 39.51
N GLN A 23 -36.26 -28.30 40.69
CA GLN A 23 -35.22 -27.30 40.90
C GLN A 23 -33.83 -27.89 40.66
N LYS A 24 -33.54 -29.08 41.19
CA LYS A 24 -32.28 -29.80 40.97
C LYS A 24 -32.07 -30.17 39.49
N SER A 25 -33.12 -30.61 38.80
CA SER A 25 -33.05 -30.93 37.38
C SER A 25 -32.79 -29.68 36.53
N HIS A 26 -33.41 -28.55 36.89
CA HIS A 26 -33.21 -27.29 36.18
C HIS A 26 -31.81 -26.74 36.41
N THR A 27 -31.30 -26.76 37.64
CA THR A 27 -29.92 -26.34 37.93
C THR A 27 -28.89 -27.26 37.28
N GLN A 28 -29.15 -28.57 37.20
CA GLN A 28 -28.29 -29.50 36.48
C GLN A 28 -28.28 -29.25 34.97
N SER A 29 -29.46 -28.98 34.38
CA SER A 29 -29.57 -28.65 32.96
C SER A 29 -28.79 -27.38 32.64
N LEU A 30 -28.95 -26.33 33.45
CA LEU A 30 -28.24 -25.07 33.27
C LEU A 30 -26.73 -25.24 33.46
N ALA A 31 -26.29 -26.05 34.44
CA ALA A 31 -24.87 -26.36 34.62
C ALA A 31 -24.28 -27.09 33.41
N ASN A 32 -25.02 -28.03 32.82
CA ASN A 32 -24.61 -28.74 31.61
C ASN A 32 -24.52 -27.79 30.40
N GLU A 33 -25.47 -26.86 30.27
CA GLU A 33 -25.48 -25.85 29.22
C GLU A 33 -24.31 -24.87 29.35
N VAL A 34 -24.04 -24.37 30.56
CA VAL A 34 -22.88 -23.52 30.86
C VAL A 34 -21.58 -24.25 30.53
N MET A 35 -21.44 -25.53 30.89
CA MET A 35 -20.26 -26.32 30.53
C MET A 35 -20.12 -26.47 29.01
N SER A 36 -21.21 -26.79 28.30
CA SER A 36 -21.21 -26.91 26.84
C SER A 36 -20.79 -25.61 26.16
N LEU A 37 -21.37 -24.49 26.58
CA LEU A 37 -21.03 -23.16 26.06
C LEU A 37 -19.59 -22.77 26.39
N SER A 38 -19.10 -23.10 27.59
CA SER A 38 -17.71 -22.83 27.98
C SER A 38 -16.72 -23.62 27.12
N HIS A 39 -17.04 -24.88 26.81
CA HIS A 39 -16.24 -25.69 25.88
C HIS A 39 -16.28 -25.12 24.46
N GLU A 40 -17.44 -24.64 24.01
CA GLU A 40 -17.55 -24.04 22.68
C GLU A 40 -16.81 -22.71 22.57
N LEU A 41 -16.88 -21.85 23.60
CA LEU A 41 -16.09 -20.63 23.69
C LEU A 41 -14.59 -20.93 23.64
N ALA A 42 -14.10 -21.85 24.46
CA ALA A 42 -12.69 -22.24 24.46
C ALA A 42 -12.23 -22.76 23.08
N ARG A 43 -13.10 -23.51 22.39
CA ARG A 43 -12.82 -23.99 21.02
C ARG A 43 -12.78 -22.85 20.00
N LEU A 44 -13.71 -21.91 20.08
CA LEU A 44 -13.78 -20.77 19.17
C LEU A 44 -12.62 -19.80 19.40
N GLU A 45 -12.25 -19.54 20.65
CA GLU A 45 -11.08 -18.74 21.03
C GLU A 45 -9.79 -19.40 20.51
N GLY A 46 -9.61 -20.71 20.74
CA GLY A 46 -8.45 -21.42 20.20
C GLY A 46 -8.37 -21.37 18.67
N ARG A 47 -9.51 -21.46 17.96
CA ARG A 47 -9.54 -21.34 16.51
C ARG A 47 -9.23 -19.92 16.03
N ARG A 48 -9.73 -18.90 16.73
CA ARG A 48 -9.41 -17.49 16.46
C ARG A 48 -7.90 -17.25 16.62
N ASP A 49 -7.31 -17.75 17.70
CA ASP A 49 -5.90 -17.53 18.00
C ASP A 49 -5.00 -18.18 16.94
N VAL A 50 -5.31 -19.40 16.51
CA VAL A 50 -4.60 -20.07 15.41
C VAL A 50 -4.74 -19.29 14.10
N LEU A 51 -5.93 -18.83 13.75
CA LEU A 51 -6.14 -18.04 12.53
C LEU A 51 -5.40 -16.69 12.59
N SER A 52 -5.39 -16.05 13.75
CA SER A 52 -4.67 -14.79 13.98
C SER A 52 -3.15 -14.98 13.83
N ASP A 53 -2.60 -16.06 14.37
CA ASP A 53 -1.17 -16.37 14.26
C ASP A 53 -0.78 -16.70 12.81
N MET A 54 -1.57 -17.53 12.12
CA MET A 54 -1.36 -17.83 10.69
C MET A 54 -1.41 -16.57 9.82
N LEU A 55 -2.38 -15.67 10.06
CA LEU A 55 -2.49 -14.41 9.35
C LEU A 55 -1.27 -13.52 9.61
N SER A 56 -0.84 -13.39 10.87
CA SER A 56 0.33 -12.59 11.26
C SER A 56 1.62 -13.09 10.59
N GLN A 57 1.83 -14.41 10.55
CA GLN A 57 2.99 -15.02 9.88
C GLN A 57 2.95 -14.80 8.36
N SER A 58 1.79 -14.98 7.73
CA SER A 58 1.60 -14.73 6.31
C SER A 58 1.90 -13.27 5.95
N ILE A 59 1.42 -12.33 6.76
CA ILE A 59 1.70 -10.90 6.61
C ILE A 59 3.21 -10.65 6.71
N ALA A 60 3.87 -11.07 7.78
CA ALA A 60 5.31 -10.84 7.98
C ALA A 60 6.18 -11.40 6.83
N MET A 61 5.83 -12.56 6.29
CA MET A 61 6.50 -13.13 5.11
C MET A 61 6.29 -12.27 3.86
N ASN A 62 5.06 -11.81 3.64
CA ASN A 62 4.71 -10.96 2.50
C ASN A 62 5.32 -9.55 2.64
N GLU A 63 5.43 -9.01 3.85
CA GLU A 63 6.13 -7.76 4.15
C GLU A 63 7.60 -7.85 3.74
N THR A 64 8.30 -8.87 4.24
CA THR A 64 9.72 -9.09 3.92
C THR A 64 9.94 -9.25 2.42
N ARG A 65 9.04 -9.97 1.73
CA ARG A 65 9.12 -10.14 0.27
C ARG A 65 8.90 -8.82 -0.47
N SER A 66 7.92 -8.04 -0.06
CA SER A 66 7.54 -6.78 -0.71
C SER A 66 8.61 -5.72 -0.50
N GLU A 67 9.17 -5.61 0.71
CA GLU A 67 10.29 -4.70 1.00
C GLU A 67 11.53 -5.05 0.17
N ARG A 68 11.92 -6.33 0.12
CA ARG A 68 13.04 -6.78 -0.74
C ARG A 68 12.79 -6.46 -2.21
N LEU A 69 11.56 -6.62 -2.68
CA LEU A 69 11.19 -6.28 -4.04
C LEU A 69 11.37 -4.77 -4.30
N MET A 70 10.99 -3.91 -3.36
CA MET A 70 11.17 -2.47 -3.48
C MET A 70 12.65 -2.06 -3.47
N HIS A 71 13.47 -2.70 -2.64
CA HIS A 71 14.92 -2.51 -2.70
C HIS A 71 15.49 -2.88 -4.07
N GLU A 72 15.08 -4.02 -4.63
CA GLU A 72 15.54 -4.44 -5.95
C GLU A 72 15.03 -3.51 -7.06
N TYR A 73 13.80 -3.01 -6.96
CA TYR A 73 13.28 -1.99 -7.86
C TYR A 73 14.16 -0.73 -7.84
N VAL A 74 14.42 -0.16 -6.66
CA VAL A 74 15.26 1.05 -6.55
C VAL A 74 16.68 0.78 -7.05
N ARG A 75 17.25 -0.40 -6.76
CA ARG A 75 18.59 -0.77 -7.26
C ARG A 75 18.62 -0.88 -8.79
N THR A 76 17.61 -1.54 -9.37
CA THR A 76 17.51 -1.79 -10.82
C THR A 76 17.30 -0.50 -11.59
N PHE A 77 16.60 0.47 -11.01
CA PHE A 77 16.27 1.75 -11.63
C PHE A 77 17.00 2.95 -11.00
N ALA A 78 18.09 2.68 -10.27
CA ALA A 78 18.86 3.71 -9.55
C ALA A 78 19.34 4.85 -10.46
N HIS A 79 19.52 4.58 -11.75
CA HIS A 79 19.91 5.57 -12.77
C HIS A 79 18.90 5.65 -13.92
N GLY A 80 17.63 5.33 -13.64
CA GLY A 80 16.56 5.36 -14.62
C GLY A 80 16.64 4.21 -15.63
N PHE A 81 15.88 4.35 -16.72
CA PHE A 81 15.90 3.38 -17.81
C PHE A 81 17.13 3.53 -18.69
N ARG A 82 17.91 2.46 -18.81
CA ARG A 82 19.17 2.45 -19.58
C ARG A 82 18.93 2.07 -21.04
N GLN A 83 18.16 2.88 -21.78
CA GLN A 83 17.77 2.60 -23.17
C GLN A 83 18.95 2.36 -24.14
N ARG A 84 20.10 2.98 -23.89
CA ARG A 84 21.31 2.80 -24.72
C ARG A 84 22.05 1.49 -24.45
N ASP A 85 21.76 0.82 -23.34
CA ASP A 85 22.35 -0.46 -22.95
C ASP A 85 21.29 -1.55 -23.15
N VAL A 86 21.33 -2.22 -24.30
CA VAL A 86 20.31 -3.21 -24.71
C VAL A 86 20.15 -4.32 -23.67
N VAL A 87 21.25 -4.76 -23.05
CA VAL A 87 21.23 -5.83 -22.05
C VAL A 87 20.53 -5.36 -20.78
N MET A 88 20.86 -4.17 -20.30
CA MET A 88 20.20 -3.59 -19.12
C MET A 88 18.74 -3.24 -19.39
N ALA A 89 18.43 -2.65 -20.55
CA ALA A 89 17.06 -2.34 -20.95
C ALA A 89 16.18 -3.59 -20.97
N SER A 90 16.67 -4.71 -21.52
CA SER A 90 15.94 -5.99 -21.52
C SER A 90 15.75 -6.55 -20.11
N LYS A 91 16.74 -6.41 -19.23
CA LYS A 91 16.61 -6.82 -17.81
C LYS A 91 15.59 -5.96 -17.06
N GLN A 92 15.61 -4.65 -17.26
CA GLN A 92 14.67 -3.70 -16.66
C GLN A 92 13.23 -3.95 -17.14
N ASP A 93 13.04 -4.19 -18.44
CA ASP A 93 11.73 -4.55 -19.01
C ASP A 93 11.20 -5.85 -18.40
N ARG A 94 12.01 -6.91 -18.40
CA ARG A 94 11.62 -8.21 -17.84
C ARG A 94 11.32 -8.13 -16.35
N PHE A 95 12.08 -7.33 -15.60
CA PHE A 95 11.85 -7.12 -14.18
C PHE A 95 10.45 -6.54 -13.94
N LEU A 96 10.08 -5.44 -14.61
CA LEU A 96 8.75 -4.84 -14.44
C LEU A 96 7.63 -5.79 -14.86
N ARG A 97 7.77 -6.48 -16.01
CA ARG A 97 6.78 -7.48 -16.47
C ARG A 97 6.63 -8.68 -15.54
N ALA A 98 7.65 -9.00 -14.75
CA ALA A 98 7.59 -10.08 -13.78
C ALA A 98 6.83 -9.67 -12.51
N ILE A 99 6.87 -8.38 -12.14
CA ILE A 99 6.40 -7.91 -10.83
C ILE A 99 5.10 -7.09 -10.90
N MET A 100 4.75 -6.56 -12.08
CA MET A 100 3.54 -5.78 -12.32
C MET A 100 2.52 -6.59 -13.12
N ASP A 101 1.25 -6.32 -12.84
CA ASP A 101 0.13 -6.83 -13.63
C ASP A 101 0.09 -6.11 -15.00
N PRO A 102 -0.16 -6.81 -16.12
CA PRO A 102 -0.26 -6.16 -17.43
C PRO A 102 -1.32 -5.05 -17.53
N ALA A 103 -2.41 -5.17 -16.76
CA ALA A 103 -3.52 -4.22 -16.68
C ALA A 103 -3.43 -3.30 -15.45
N MET A 104 -2.24 -3.16 -14.86
CA MET A 104 -2.01 -2.33 -13.67
C MET A 104 -2.46 -0.88 -13.87
N VAL A 105 -2.94 -0.25 -12.79
CA VAL A 105 -3.46 1.12 -12.77
C VAL A 105 -2.38 2.14 -12.38
N PHE A 106 -2.07 3.07 -13.27
CA PHE A 106 -1.16 4.19 -13.01
C PHE A 106 -1.81 5.49 -13.47
N GLN A 107 -2.06 6.43 -12.55
CA GLN A 107 -2.66 7.73 -12.87
C GLN A 107 -3.95 7.60 -13.71
N GLY A 108 -4.81 6.64 -13.36
CA GLY A 108 -6.07 6.34 -14.07
C GLY A 108 -5.92 5.57 -15.39
N ARG A 109 -4.70 5.14 -15.76
CA ARG A 109 -4.43 4.35 -16.98
C ARG A 109 -4.22 2.89 -16.62
N HIS A 110 -4.86 1.99 -17.36
CA HIS A 110 -4.81 0.53 -17.14
C HIS A 110 -3.86 -0.14 -18.15
N SER A 111 -2.55 0.08 -18.01
CA SER A 111 -1.56 -0.46 -18.96
C SER A 111 -0.14 -0.38 -18.40
N LEU A 112 0.49 -1.55 -18.21
CA LEU A 112 1.91 -1.64 -17.87
C LEU A 112 2.80 -0.99 -18.92
N ASP A 113 2.54 -1.24 -20.22
CA ASP A 113 3.36 -0.67 -21.29
C ASP A 113 3.30 0.87 -21.31
N THR A 114 2.15 1.44 -20.97
CA THR A 114 2.01 2.90 -20.83
C THR A 114 2.81 3.44 -19.65
N PHE A 115 2.74 2.78 -18.49
CA PHE A 115 3.59 3.12 -17.36
C PHE A 115 5.07 3.04 -17.73
N MET A 116 5.51 1.96 -18.37
CA MET A 116 6.91 1.76 -18.75
C MET A 116 7.38 2.85 -19.71
N ARG A 117 6.57 3.24 -20.70
CA ARG A 117 6.87 4.32 -21.64
C ARG A 117 6.98 5.69 -20.94
N ILE A 118 6.06 6.00 -20.01
CA ILE A 118 6.16 7.21 -19.19
C ILE A 118 7.46 7.16 -18.39
N PHE A 119 7.68 6.10 -17.62
CA PHE A 119 8.85 6.03 -16.76
C PHE A 119 10.16 6.08 -17.56
N GLN A 120 10.21 5.43 -18.72
CA GLN A 120 11.32 5.58 -19.68
C GLN A 120 11.51 7.03 -20.10
N HIS A 121 10.45 7.68 -20.57
CA HIS A 121 10.50 9.04 -21.08
C HIS A 121 11.02 10.02 -20.03
N TYR A 122 10.57 9.93 -18.79
CA TYR A 122 10.95 10.86 -17.71
C TYR A 122 12.32 10.54 -17.10
N SER A 123 12.75 9.27 -17.10
CA SER A 123 14.03 8.87 -16.49
C SER A 123 15.22 8.87 -17.44
N SER A 124 15.01 8.82 -18.77
CA SER A 124 16.09 8.77 -19.76
C SER A 124 16.47 10.14 -20.34
N THR A 125 15.62 11.15 -20.21
CA THR A 125 15.82 12.49 -20.80
C THR A 125 16.87 13.33 -20.06
N HIS A 126 17.38 12.88 -18.93
CA HIS A 126 18.03 13.75 -17.95
C HIS A 126 19.47 13.35 -17.64
N ALA A 127 20.38 14.33 -17.75
CA ALA A 127 21.70 14.21 -17.17
C ALA A 127 21.58 14.08 -15.64
N GLY A 128 22.16 13.02 -15.08
CA GLY A 128 22.23 12.83 -13.63
C GLY A 128 20.91 12.44 -12.96
N PHE A 129 20.00 11.75 -13.66
CA PHE A 129 18.89 11.09 -13.00
C PHE A 129 19.43 10.03 -12.02
N ALA A 130 19.01 10.11 -10.76
CA ALA A 130 19.28 9.05 -9.79
C ALA A 130 18.12 8.87 -8.80
N MET A 131 17.85 7.63 -8.41
CA MET A 131 16.92 7.29 -7.33
C MET A 131 17.69 6.80 -6.12
N ARG A 132 17.32 7.31 -4.94
CA ARG A 132 17.86 6.86 -3.66
C ARG A 132 16.75 6.39 -2.73
N PHE A 133 16.90 5.17 -2.23
CA PHE A 133 16.01 4.60 -1.22
C PHE A 133 16.09 5.39 0.09
N VAL A 134 14.95 5.61 0.75
CA VAL A 134 14.87 6.20 2.09
C VAL A 134 14.23 5.19 3.06
N SER A 135 13.01 4.74 2.79
CA SER A 135 12.32 3.71 3.59
C SER A 135 11.22 3.04 2.77
N CYS A 136 10.81 1.81 3.13
CA CYS A 136 9.55 1.20 2.69
C CYS A 136 8.77 0.80 3.94
N HIS A 137 7.47 1.06 3.92
CA HIS A 137 6.54 0.59 4.93
C HIS A 137 5.48 -0.25 4.23
N VAL A 138 5.28 -1.45 4.73
CA VAL A 138 4.25 -2.35 4.21
C VAL A 138 3.04 -2.29 5.14
N THR A 139 1.87 -2.15 4.54
CA THR A 139 0.58 -2.06 5.24
C THR A 139 -0.44 -2.95 4.55
N LEU A 140 -1.41 -3.46 5.30
CA LEU A 140 -2.61 -4.03 4.69
C LEU A 140 -3.58 -2.90 4.37
N ALA A 141 -4.12 -2.91 3.15
CA ALA A 141 -5.19 -2.03 2.74
C ALA A 141 -6.49 -2.43 3.45
N ASP A 142 -7.22 -1.42 3.93
CA ASP A 142 -8.46 -1.57 4.72
C ASP A 142 -9.61 -2.24 3.93
N ASP A 143 -9.53 -2.17 2.60
CA ASP A 143 -10.57 -2.49 1.62
C ASP A 143 -10.37 -3.85 0.92
N GLY A 144 -9.84 -4.83 1.66
CA GLY A 144 -9.80 -6.23 1.19
C GLY A 144 -8.59 -7.03 1.62
N GLY A 145 -7.73 -6.49 2.49
CA GLY A 145 -6.51 -7.18 2.96
C GLY A 145 -5.44 -7.31 1.87
N LEU A 146 -5.53 -6.51 0.81
CA LEU A 146 -4.47 -6.42 -0.19
C LEU A 146 -3.27 -5.69 0.43
N LEU A 147 -2.07 -6.15 0.11
CA LEU A 147 -0.85 -5.56 0.65
C LEU A 147 -0.51 -4.30 -0.15
N ALA A 148 -0.07 -3.24 0.54
CA ALA A 148 0.50 -2.05 -0.06
C ALA A 148 1.90 -1.79 0.51
N CYS A 149 2.90 -1.44 -0.33
CA CYS A 149 4.13 -0.79 0.17
C CYS A 149 4.09 0.70 -0.17
N THR A 150 4.30 1.51 0.85
CA THR A 150 4.66 2.92 0.73
C THR A 150 6.18 3.06 0.75
N LEU A 151 6.76 3.35 -0.41
CA LEU A 151 8.17 3.58 -0.63
C LEU A 151 8.46 5.09 -0.59
N GLN A 152 9.33 5.50 0.33
CA GLN A 152 9.92 6.83 0.36
C GLN A 152 11.27 6.81 -0.38
N LEU A 153 11.44 7.74 -1.29
CA LEU A 153 12.66 7.87 -2.08
C LEU A 153 13.01 9.34 -2.36
N VAL A 154 14.25 9.57 -2.77
CA VAL A 154 14.70 10.87 -3.28
C VAL A 154 15.12 10.68 -4.72
N VAL A 155 14.49 11.43 -5.63
CA VAL A 155 14.92 11.54 -7.02
C VAL A 155 15.87 12.72 -7.15
N GLN A 156 17.08 12.47 -7.61
CA GLN A 156 18.03 13.49 -7.98
C GLN A 156 17.99 13.72 -9.48
N GLN A 157 17.99 14.99 -9.89
CA GLN A 157 17.92 15.34 -11.29
C GLN A 157 18.54 16.71 -11.55
N ARG A 158 19.44 16.78 -12.55
CA ARG A 158 19.97 18.06 -13.03
C ARG A 158 18.98 18.71 -13.98
N MET A 159 18.62 19.95 -13.70
CA MET A 159 17.78 20.75 -14.58
C MET A 159 18.57 21.13 -15.84
N THR A 160 17.96 20.88 -16.99
CA THR A 160 18.49 21.22 -18.31
C THR A 160 17.38 21.91 -19.09
N ARG A 161 17.72 22.58 -20.19
CA ARG A 161 16.68 23.18 -21.03
C ARG A 161 15.69 22.13 -21.55
N ALA A 162 16.16 20.92 -21.85
CA ALA A 162 15.32 19.80 -22.26
C ALA A 162 14.36 19.36 -21.14
N SER A 163 14.82 19.30 -19.89
CA SER A 163 13.97 18.95 -18.75
C SER A 163 12.89 20.00 -18.48
N LEU A 164 13.26 21.28 -18.58
CA LEU A 164 12.31 22.39 -18.42
C LEU A 164 11.28 22.40 -19.55
N ALA A 165 11.70 22.12 -20.78
CA ALA A 165 10.78 21.98 -21.91
C ALA A 165 9.80 20.82 -21.72
N LEU A 166 10.27 19.72 -21.13
CA LEU A 166 9.43 18.56 -20.87
C LEU A 166 8.43 18.81 -19.71
N TYR A 167 8.89 19.39 -18.60
CA TYR A 167 8.08 19.48 -17.38
C TYR A 167 7.31 20.80 -17.25
N PHE A 168 7.93 21.90 -17.67
CA PHE A 168 7.46 23.26 -17.45
C PHE A 168 7.58 24.08 -18.76
N PRO A 169 7.02 23.63 -19.88
CA PRO A 169 7.17 24.34 -21.15
C PRO A 169 6.69 25.79 -21.07
N HIS A 170 5.72 26.06 -20.19
CA HIS A 170 5.17 27.39 -19.97
C HIS A 170 6.19 28.40 -19.45
N ILE A 171 7.28 28.01 -18.77
CA ILE A 171 8.29 28.97 -18.29
C ILE A 171 9.39 29.26 -19.32
N LEU A 172 9.41 28.57 -20.46
CA LEU A 172 10.50 28.69 -21.44
C LEU A 172 10.63 30.07 -22.09
N HIS A 173 9.59 30.91 -22.00
CA HIS A 173 9.64 32.29 -22.49
C HIS A 173 10.33 33.25 -21.52
N ASP A 174 10.45 32.89 -20.24
CA ASP A 174 11.18 33.65 -19.23
C ASP A 174 12.62 33.15 -19.15
N GLU A 175 13.49 33.72 -20.00
CA GLU A 175 14.89 33.28 -20.08
C GLU A 175 15.67 33.53 -18.79
N VAL A 176 15.29 34.54 -17.98
CA VAL A 176 15.95 34.81 -16.69
C VAL A 176 15.67 33.65 -15.73
N LEU A 177 14.41 33.26 -15.58
CA LEU A 177 14.02 32.11 -14.76
C LEU A 177 14.63 30.80 -15.27
N VAL A 178 14.66 30.60 -16.59
CA VAL A 178 15.28 29.41 -17.20
C VAL A 178 16.76 29.32 -16.87
N GLN A 179 17.52 30.42 -16.99
CA GLN A 179 18.95 30.44 -16.67
C GLN A 179 19.22 30.26 -15.18
N GLU A 180 18.33 30.72 -14.30
CA GLU A 180 18.43 30.44 -12.86
C GLU A 180 18.25 28.94 -12.55
N LEU A 181 17.42 28.23 -13.30
CA LEU A 181 17.13 26.81 -13.05
C LEU A 181 18.17 25.88 -13.68
N ILE A 182 18.60 26.16 -14.91
CA ILE A 182 19.51 25.27 -15.65
C ILE A 182 20.82 25.05 -14.87
N GLY A 183 21.27 23.80 -14.85
CA GLY A 183 22.52 23.41 -14.23
C GLY A 183 22.42 23.11 -12.73
N HIS A 184 21.33 23.45 -12.07
CA HIS A 184 21.09 23.05 -10.69
C HIS A 184 20.65 21.59 -10.62
N THR A 185 21.20 20.86 -9.65
CA THR A 185 20.72 19.52 -9.30
C THR A 185 19.68 19.65 -8.20
N MET A 186 18.49 19.12 -8.45
CA MET A 186 17.40 19.07 -7.49
C MET A 186 17.37 17.73 -6.78
N GLU A 187 17.08 17.75 -5.49
CA GLU A 187 16.67 16.57 -4.74
C GLU A 187 15.18 16.65 -4.48
N ILE A 188 14.43 15.71 -5.05
CA ILE A 188 12.97 15.69 -5.05
C ILE A 188 12.53 14.51 -4.19
N PRO A 189 12.10 14.75 -2.93
CA PRO A 189 11.42 13.73 -2.15
C PRO A 189 10.20 13.22 -2.90
N GLN A 190 10.05 11.90 -2.96
CA GLN A 190 8.95 11.22 -3.62
C GLN A 190 8.40 10.14 -2.71
N THR A 191 7.08 10.06 -2.65
CA THR A 191 6.34 8.97 -2.03
C THR A 191 5.67 8.16 -3.13
N SER A 192 5.96 6.86 -3.15
CA SER A 192 5.46 5.90 -4.12
C SER A 192 4.65 4.83 -3.39
N VAL A 193 3.41 4.59 -3.79
CA VAL A 193 2.53 3.58 -3.19
C VAL A 193 2.28 2.48 -4.23
N PHE A 194 2.65 1.26 -3.87
CA PHE A 194 2.48 0.06 -4.70
C PHE A 194 1.46 -0.85 -4.05
N SER A 195 0.34 -1.09 -4.73
CA SER A 195 -0.70 -2.01 -4.27
C SER A 195 -0.54 -3.37 -4.95
N PHE A 196 -0.60 -4.44 -4.17
CA PHE A 196 -0.37 -5.81 -4.61
C PHE A 196 -1.69 -6.57 -4.72
N GLY A 197 -1.85 -7.30 -5.82
CA GLY A 197 -2.93 -8.27 -6.01
C GLY A 197 -2.67 -9.56 -5.22
N LEU A 198 -3.67 -10.45 -5.23
CA LEU A 198 -3.61 -11.75 -4.54
C LEU A 198 -2.52 -12.69 -5.09
N ASP A 199 -2.10 -12.49 -6.35
CA ASP A 199 -1.01 -13.23 -6.99
C ASP A 199 0.39 -12.67 -6.63
N GLY A 200 0.44 -11.59 -5.85
CA GLY A 200 1.65 -10.89 -5.45
C GLY A 200 2.25 -9.99 -6.53
N ARG A 201 1.52 -9.70 -7.62
CA ARG A 201 1.90 -8.67 -8.60
C ARG A 201 1.37 -7.30 -8.18
N ILE A 202 2.04 -6.25 -8.62
CA ILE A 202 1.60 -4.86 -8.43
C ILE A 202 0.45 -4.59 -9.40
N VAL A 203 -0.72 -4.27 -8.86
CA VAL A 203 -1.96 -3.98 -9.61
C VAL A 203 -2.25 -2.48 -9.68
N ALA A 204 -1.68 -1.67 -8.79
CA ALA A 204 -1.77 -0.22 -8.85
C ALA A 204 -0.47 0.43 -8.37
N TYR A 205 -0.16 1.57 -8.98
CA TYR A 205 0.99 2.40 -8.60
C TYR A 205 0.57 3.86 -8.57
N ASP A 206 0.76 4.50 -7.43
CA ASP A 206 0.54 5.94 -7.23
C ASP A 206 1.83 6.60 -6.76
N THR A 207 2.02 7.87 -7.14
CA THR A 207 3.23 8.60 -6.79
C THR A 207 2.95 10.08 -6.58
N SER A 208 3.63 10.65 -5.59
CA SER A 208 3.61 12.08 -5.26
C SER A 208 5.05 12.58 -5.11
N MET A 209 5.36 13.74 -5.68
CA MET A 209 6.68 14.34 -5.66
C MET A 209 6.62 15.74 -5.04
N ALA A 210 7.50 16.03 -4.08
CA ALA A 210 7.59 17.32 -3.40
C ALA A 210 8.34 18.38 -4.25
N LEU A 211 7.88 18.59 -5.48
CA LEU A 211 8.59 19.37 -6.49
C LEU A 211 8.62 20.87 -6.17
N ALA A 212 7.52 21.43 -5.67
CA ALA A 212 7.47 22.83 -5.25
C ALA A 212 8.50 23.10 -4.14
N THR A 213 8.63 22.19 -3.18
CA THR A 213 9.64 22.28 -2.11
C THR A 213 11.07 22.18 -2.67
N ALA A 214 11.31 21.29 -3.62
CA ALA A 214 12.62 21.14 -4.26
C ALA A 214 13.00 22.40 -5.07
N LEU A 215 12.06 22.97 -5.84
CA LEU A 215 12.25 24.21 -6.59
C LEU A 215 12.43 25.43 -5.68
N ALA A 216 11.71 25.49 -4.55
CA ALA A 216 11.82 26.59 -3.60
C ALA A 216 13.23 26.69 -2.99
N LYS A 217 13.95 25.56 -2.85
CA LYS A 217 15.35 25.56 -2.43
C LYS A 217 16.28 26.17 -3.46
N VAL A 218 16.03 25.93 -4.76
CA VAL A 218 16.82 26.47 -5.88
C VAL A 218 16.52 27.96 -6.08
N LEU A 219 15.24 28.31 -6.21
CA LEU A 219 14.76 29.67 -6.48
C LEU A 219 14.75 30.57 -5.25
N ARG A 220 14.98 29.99 -4.05
CA ARG A 220 14.89 30.67 -2.76
C ARG A 220 13.56 31.41 -2.54
N SER A 221 12.49 30.89 -3.15
CA SER A 221 11.14 31.46 -3.09
C SER A 221 10.09 30.38 -3.33
N LEU A 222 9.18 30.22 -2.37
CA LEU A 222 8.05 29.29 -2.48
C LEU A 222 7.02 29.77 -3.50
N GLU A 223 6.80 31.08 -3.60
CA GLU A 223 5.89 31.69 -4.56
C GLU A 223 6.32 31.39 -6.00
N ARG A 224 7.60 31.66 -6.32
CA ARG A 224 8.17 31.37 -7.65
C ARG A 224 8.18 29.87 -7.95
N ALA A 225 8.49 29.04 -6.96
CA ALA A 225 8.42 27.60 -7.12
C ALA A 225 7.00 27.10 -7.41
N THR A 226 6.00 27.64 -6.72
CA THR A 226 4.59 27.29 -6.93
C THR A 226 4.13 27.72 -8.33
N PHE A 227 4.55 28.90 -8.78
CA PHE A 227 4.34 29.37 -10.15
C PHE A 227 4.88 28.35 -11.17
N VAL A 228 6.12 27.89 -11.02
CA VAL A 228 6.72 26.89 -11.93
C VAL A 228 5.94 25.57 -11.95
N VAL A 229 5.38 25.12 -10.82
CA VAL A 229 4.65 23.83 -10.76
C VAL A 229 3.21 23.94 -11.27
N SER A 230 2.60 25.13 -11.21
CA SER A 230 1.17 25.36 -11.46
C SER A 230 0.66 24.88 -12.83
N HIS A 231 1.52 24.88 -13.85
CA HIS A 231 1.19 24.42 -15.21
C HIS A 231 2.17 23.34 -15.68
N SER A 232 2.58 22.46 -14.77
CA SER A 232 3.50 21.37 -15.07
C SER A 232 2.82 20.23 -15.86
N LYS A 233 3.60 19.56 -16.70
CA LYS A 233 3.17 18.42 -17.53
C LYS A 233 3.62 17.05 -17.01
N LEU A 234 3.82 16.91 -15.70
CA LEU A 234 4.45 15.72 -15.11
C LEU A 234 3.57 14.46 -15.13
N THR A 235 2.30 14.60 -15.52
CA THR A 235 1.29 13.52 -15.60
C THR A 235 0.82 13.25 -17.04
N GLU A 236 1.35 13.95 -18.04
CA GLU A 236 1.01 13.70 -19.44
C GLU A 236 1.77 12.47 -19.97
N ALA A 237 1.04 11.48 -20.50
CA ALA A 237 1.69 10.36 -21.16
C ALA A 237 2.35 10.84 -22.47
N PRO A 238 3.57 10.36 -22.80
CA PRO A 238 4.16 10.60 -24.11
C PRO A 238 3.22 10.11 -25.22
N PRO A 239 3.14 10.81 -26.37
CA PRO A 239 2.32 10.38 -27.49
C PRO A 239 2.69 8.97 -27.97
N GLU A 240 1.71 8.24 -28.54
CA GLU A 240 1.89 6.83 -28.91
C GLU A 240 2.78 6.59 -30.13
N HIS A 241 3.11 7.65 -30.84
CA HIS A 241 3.96 7.62 -32.02
C HIS A 241 5.10 8.62 -31.87
N PRO A 242 6.34 8.23 -32.18
CA PRO A 242 7.41 9.21 -32.32
C PRO A 242 7.10 10.12 -33.52
N LEU A 243 7.28 11.42 -33.34
CA LEU A 243 7.45 12.35 -34.47
C LEU A 243 8.75 12.03 -35.20
#